data_AF-A0A1M3IG95-F1
#
_entry.id   AF-A0A1M3IG95-F1
#
_cell.length_a   1.000
_cell.length_b   1.000
_cell.length_c   1.000
_cell.angle_alpha   90.00
_cell.angle_beta   90.00
_cell.angle_gamma   90.00
#
_symmetry.space_group_name_H-M   'P 1'
#
loop_
_entity.id
_entity.type
_entity.pdbx_description
1 polymer ?
#
loop_
_entity_poly.entity_id
_entity_poly.type
_entity_poly.pdbx_seq_one_letter_code
_entity_poly.pdbx_strand_id
1 'polypeptide(L)'
;MTNCLGKDTEDTSIFYWRNRLFAQILVYFLPLSILALIPGVFVSITGKLYTLAAVDATTFLVLLWISFSKKLSLYTRKRLFLALVYLIATTLFYYLGSYGPGMLYFLMGTLFSALIFAGNEAYWSVALNTLICAFFSICIYYHAVHLHLSMRYSLDTWIAVSSNLVMLSLVIAVLTPRLFQKMEESNKLYEKIARITNDTIWQWDIAADHMRYNTGIFGMFGYLPSETGSTQQWWMERIHPEDRERVEHEFSTFFLHTNFLQTEYRFRCADGTYKYVTNRATVMYDKTGGQMQKMVGTLQDTSKVRNYINAIEQQNNRLREIAWMQSHDARGPVATILGLSALLDASKIPDAETKEVIEGMVASAHKLDEVIRRINDMTGSIEEVRA
;
A
#
# COMPACT_ATOMS: atom_id res chain seq x y z
N MET A 1 28.18 -5.38 -4.73
CA MET A 1 27.64 -6.45 -3.84
C MET A 1 26.23 -6.90 -4.26
N THR A 2 25.94 -6.87 -5.56
CA THR A 2 24.78 -7.43 -6.29
C THR A 2 24.68 -8.97 -6.26
N ASN A 3 25.37 -9.63 -5.32
CA ASN A 3 25.59 -11.09 -5.33
C ASN A 3 24.71 -11.86 -4.34
N CYS A 4 23.96 -11.19 -3.44
CA CYS A 4 23.10 -11.87 -2.47
C CYS A 4 21.62 -11.87 -2.89
N LEU A 5 21.22 -10.91 -3.72
CA LEU A 5 19.91 -10.85 -4.35
C LEU A 5 20.23 -10.78 -5.85
N GLY A 6 19.72 -11.73 -6.63
CA GLY A 6 19.71 -11.58 -8.09
C GLY A 6 19.03 -10.25 -8.46
N LYS A 7 19.26 -9.76 -9.68
CA LYS A 7 18.71 -8.49 -10.23
C LYS A 7 17.39 -8.14 -9.55
N ASP A 8 17.30 -6.94 -8.98
CA ASP A 8 16.14 -6.38 -8.27
C ASP A 8 14.87 -6.52 -9.14
N THR A 9 14.26 -7.70 -9.13
CA THR A 9 12.90 -7.92 -9.57
C THR A 9 12.02 -7.50 -8.41
N GLU A 10 11.01 -6.70 -8.70
CA GLU A 10 10.00 -6.13 -7.80
C GLU A 10 9.12 -7.19 -7.11
N ASP A 11 9.70 -8.29 -6.63
CA ASP A 11 9.01 -9.33 -5.91
C ASP A 11 8.79 -8.85 -4.46
N THR A 12 7.58 -8.36 -4.16
CA THR A 12 7.16 -7.94 -2.83
C THR A 12 6.75 -9.10 -1.93
N SER A 13 6.95 -10.35 -2.37
CA SER A 13 6.59 -11.53 -1.57
C SER A 13 7.32 -11.57 -0.23
N ILE A 14 6.69 -12.21 0.75
CA ILE A 14 7.32 -12.49 2.05
C ILE A 14 8.64 -13.23 1.86
N PHE A 15 8.74 -14.10 0.87
CA PHE A 15 9.96 -14.87 0.61
C PHE A 15 11.14 -13.96 0.25
N TYR A 16 10.92 -12.97 -0.62
CA TYR A 16 11.91 -11.95 -0.96
C TYR A 16 12.36 -11.17 0.28
N TRP A 17 11.42 -10.67 1.08
CA TRP A 17 11.75 -9.90 2.29
C TRP A 17 12.50 -10.72 3.34
N ARG A 18 12.19 -12.00 3.51
CA ARG A 18 12.94 -12.90 4.41
C ARG A 18 14.37 -13.15 3.91
N ASN A 19 14.57 -13.26 2.61
CA ASN A 19 15.89 -13.39 2.00
C ASN A 19 16.71 -12.12 2.15
N ARG A 20 16.09 -10.96 1.90
CA ARG A 20 16.70 -9.65 2.08
C ARG A 20 17.04 -9.39 3.55
N LEU A 21 16.16 -9.75 4.47
CA LEU A 21 16.41 -9.68 5.91
C LEU A 21 17.64 -10.52 6.29
N PHE A 22 17.74 -11.76 5.81
CA PHE A 22 18.92 -12.60 6.06
C PHE A 22 20.21 -11.96 5.51
N ALA A 23 20.17 -11.40 4.31
CA ALA A 23 21.32 -10.69 3.74
C ALA A 23 21.72 -9.48 4.60
N GLN A 24 20.74 -8.69 5.07
CA GLN A 24 20.99 -7.57 5.98
C GLN A 24 21.55 -8.04 7.33
N ILE A 25 21.03 -9.13 7.89
CA ILE A 25 21.59 -9.75 9.10
C ILE A 25 23.06 -10.04 8.87
N LEU A 26 23.46 -10.72 7.79
CA LEU A 26 24.87 -11.00 7.52
C LEU A 26 25.72 -9.72 7.39
N VAL A 27 25.22 -8.69 6.71
CA VAL A 27 25.94 -7.42 6.51
C VAL A 27 26.18 -6.68 7.82
N TYR A 28 25.18 -6.58 8.70
CA TYR A 28 25.31 -5.86 9.96
C TYR A 28 25.96 -6.71 11.07
N PHE A 29 25.71 -8.01 11.06
CA PHE A 29 26.22 -8.92 12.10
C PHE A 29 27.71 -9.17 11.95
N LEU A 30 28.26 -9.15 10.73
CA LEU A 30 29.68 -9.37 10.51
C LEU A 30 30.59 -8.34 11.22
N PRO A 31 30.45 -7.01 11.03
CA PRO A 31 31.27 -6.04 11.76
C PRO A 31 30.98 -6.05 13.27
N LEU A 32 29.72 -6.26 13.67
CA LEU A 32 29.34 -6.34 15.08
C LEU A 32 29.97 -7.55 15.78
N SER A 33 30.09 -8.68 15.07
CA SER A 33 30.72 -9.89 15.61
C SER A 33 32.21 -9.69 15.90
N ILE A 34 32.92 -8.84 15.16
CA ILE A 34 34.32 -8.51 15.43
C ILE A 34 34.47 -7.77 16.77
N LEU A 35 33.55 -6.83 17.04
CA LEU A 35 33.52 -6.08 18.30
C LEU A 35 33.30 -7.00 19.51
N ALA A 36 32.51 -8.06 19.35
CA ALA A 36 32.29 -9.07 20.39
C ALA A 36 33.44 -10.09 20.47
N LEU A 37 34.04 -10.46 19.33
CA LEU A 37 35.05 -11.51 19.23
C LEU A 37 36.37 -11.11 19.89
N ILE A 38 36.86 -9.89 19.66
CA ILE A 38 38.19 -9.47 20.15
C ILE A 38 38.25 -9.51 21.69
N PRO A 39 37.31 -8.90 22.45
CA PRO A 39 37.30 -9.03 23.90
C PRO A 39 37.01 -10.45 24.35
N GLY A 40 36.09 -11.17 23.69
CA GLY A 40 35.69 -12.53 24.06
C GLY A 40 36.85 -13.53 23.99
N VAL A 41 37.61 -13.52 22.89
CA VAL A 41 38.80 -14.36 22.71
C VAL A 41 39.90 -13.96 23.70
N PHE A 42 40.14 -12.66 23.90
CA PHE A 42 41.14 -12.17 24.85
C PHE A 42 40.85 -12.61 26.29
N VAL A 43 39.60 -12.45 26.74
CA VAL A 43 39.14 -12.89 28.06
C VAL A 43 39.18 -14.40 28.18
N SER A 44 38.81 -15.14 27.14
CA SER A 44 38.86 -16.61 27.15
C SER A 44 40.28 -17.15 27.24
N ILE A 45 41.25 -16.53 26.55
CA ILE A 45 42.67 -16.91 26.63
C ILE A 45 43.25 -16.60 28.01
N THR A 46 42.98 -15.41 28.56
CA THR A 46 43.45 -15.03 29.91
C THR A 46 42.80 -15.89 30.99
N GLY A 47 41.54 -16.31 30.80
CA GLY A 47 40.81 -17.24 31.66
C GLY A 47 41.14 -18.72 31.48
N LYS A 48 42.14 -19.09 30.65
CA LYS A 48 42.52 -20.48 30.33
C LYS A 48 41.40 -21.33 29.67
N LEU A 49 40.40 -20.69 29.06
CA LEU A 49 39.30 -21.32 28.32
C LEU A 49 39.65 -21.42 26.81
N TYR A 50 40.71 -22.15 26.48
CA TYR A 50 41.23 -22.23 25.11
C TYR A 50 40.24 -22.81 24.08
N THR A 51 39.41 -23.75 24.52
CA THR A 51 38.36 -24.37 23.70
C THR A 51 37.26 -23.38 23.32
N LEU A 52 36.85 -22.52 24.26
CA LEU A 52 35.87 -21.46 23.99
C LEU A 52 36.42 -20.46 22.97
N ALA A 53 37.67 -20.01 23.16
CA ALA A 53 38.36 -19.13 22.22
C ALA A 53 38.47 -19.74 20.80
N ALA A 54 38.77 -21.04 20.71
CA ALA A 54 38.85 -21.75 19.43
C ALA A 54 37.49 -21.86 18.73
N VAL A 55 36.41 -22.11 19.47
CA VAL A 55 35.05 -22.16 18.91
C VAL A 55 34.61 -20.79 18.41
N ASP A 56 34.86 -19.72 19.16
CA ASP A 56 34.50 -18.35 18.75
C ASP A 56 35.25 -17.94 17.48
N ALA A 57 36.56 -18.17 17.42
CA ALA A 57 37.38 -17.89 16.24
C ALA A 57 36.94 -18.71 15.02
N THR A 58 36.67 -20.02 15.20
CA THR A 58 36.20 -20.89 14.13
C THR A 58 34.83 -20.45 13.63
N THR A 59 33.91 -20.12 14.55
CA THR A 59 32.57 -19.66 14.18
C THR A 59 32.61 -18.37 13.37
N PHE A 60 33.50 -17.44 13.74
CA PHE A 60 33.71 -16.21 12.96
C PHE A 60 34.26 -16.50 11.55
N LEU A 61 35.23 -17.40 11.42
CA LEU A 61 35.77 -17.81 10.11
C LEU A 61 34.71 -18.47 9.23
N VAL A 62 33.87 -19.34 9.80
CA VAL A 62 32.76 -19.95 9.06
C VAL A 62 31.69 -18.91 8.69
N LEU A 63 31.41 -17.93 9.56
CA LEU A 63 30.48 -16.83 9.26
C LEU A 63 31.00 -15.96 8.10
N LEU A 64 32.29 -15.65 8.07
CA LEU A 64 32.95 -14.99 6.93
C LEU A 64 32.79 -15.82 5.65
N TRP A 65 33.05 -17.12 5.73
CA TRP A 65 32.91 -18.00 4.58
C TRP A 65 31.47 -18.07 4.06
N ILE A 66 30.47 -18.20 4.93
CA ILE A 66 29.04 -18.18 4.57
C ILE A 66 28.67 -16.85 3.88
N SER A 67 29.18 -15.73 4.38
CA SER A 67 28.87 -14.40 3.87
C SER A 67 29.40 -14.18 2.45
N PHE A 68 30.62 -14.63 2.17
CA PHE A 68 31.31 -14.36 0.90
C PHE A 68 31.28 -15.53 -0.12
N SER A 69 30.92 -16.74 0.30
CA SER A 69 30.93 -17.91 -0.60
C SER A 69 29.86 -17.81 -1.68
N LYS A 70 30.27 -17.70 -2.94
CA LYS A 70 29.36 -17.67 -4.10
C LYS A 70 28.77 -19.05 -4.46
N LYS A 71 29.38 -20.14 -3.99
CA LYS A 71 28.98 -21.51 -4.34
C LYS A 71 27.78 -22.02 -3.54
N LEU A 72 27.50 -21.42 -2.38
CA LEU A 72 26.43 -21.88 -1.49
C LEU A 72 25.08 -21.27 -1.90
N SER A 73 24.07 -22.13 -1.99
CA SER A 73 22.67 -21.70 -2.11
C SER A 73 22.25 -20.88 -0.89
N LEU A 74 21.32 -19.93 -1.08
CA LEU A 74 20.83 -19.10 0.02
C LEU A 74 20.20 -19.92 1.15
N TYR A 75 19.48 -20.99 0.81
CA TYR A 75 18.90 -21.91 1.79
C TYR A 75 19.99 -22.61 2.63
N THR A 76 21.06 -23.10 1.98
CA THR A 76 22.20 -23.72 2.68
C THR A 76 22.88 -22.72 3.61
N ARG A 77 23.08 -21.47 3.17
CA ARG A 77 23.68 -20.42 4.02
C ARG A 77 22.84 -20.14 5.27
N LYS A 78 21.51 -20.06 5.14
CA LYS A 78 20.61 -19.89 6.29
C LYS A 78 20.72 -21.03 7.29
N ARG A 79 20.79 -22.29 6.82
CA ARG A 79 20.93 -23.46 7.70
C ARG A 79 22.28 -23.50 8.40
N LEU A 80 23.36 -23.17 7.69
CA LEU A 80 24.70 -23.08 8.28
C LEU A 80 24.77 -21.96 9.33
N PHE A 81 24.18 -20.80 9.03
CA PHE A 81 24.08 -19.69 10.01
C PHE A 81 23.34 -20.14 11.27
N LEU A 82 22.19 -20.80 11.12
CA LEU A 82 21.44 -21.32 12.26
C LEU A 82 22.25 -22.36 13.05
N ALA A 83 22.95 -23.26 12.36
CA ALA A 83 23.83 -24.25 13.00
C ALA A 83 24.96 -23.59 13.81
N LEU A 84 25.55 -22.50 13.32
CA LEU A 84 26.55 -21.73 14.07
C LEU A 84 25.96 -21.11 15.34
N VAL A 85 24.75 -20.55 15.28
CA VAL A 85 24.05 -20.01 16.45
C VAL A 85 23.85 -21.10 17.51
N TYR A 86 23.44 -22.31 17.11
CA TYR A 86 23.28 -23.45 18.01
C TYR A 86 24.61 -23.99 18.56
N LEU A 87 25.68 -23.96 17.76
CA LEU A 87 27.03 -24.31 18.19
C LEU A 87 27.52 -23.37 19.29
N ILE A 88 27.38 -22.05 19.07
CA ILE A 88 27.70 -21.03 20.09
C ILE A 88 26.82 -21.24 21.33
N ALA A 89 25.51 -21.42 21.16
CA ALA A 89 24.56 -21.61 22.27
C ALA A 89 24.99 -22.78 23.17
N THR A 90 25.30 -23.92 22.56
CA THR A 90 25.71 -25.14 23.27
C THR A 90 27.06 -24.97 23.95
N THR A 91 28.01 -24.29 23.28
CA THR A 91 29.36 -24.03 23.85
C THR A 91 29.29 -23.08 25.04
N LEU A 92 28.57 -21.96 24.91
CA LEU A 92 28.34 -21.02 26.00
C LEU A 92 27.58 -21.68 27.15
N PHE A 93 26.60 -22.51 26.84
CA PHE A 93 25.86 -23.26 27.85
C PHE A 93 26.76 -24.25 28.60
N TYR A 94 27.66 -24.94 27.90
CA TYR A 94 28.62 -25.87 28.52
C TYR A 94 29.60 -25.14 29.47
N TYR A 95 30.13 -23.99 29.08
CA TYR A 95 31.15 -23.27 29.86
C TYR A 95 30.57 -22.33 30.93
N LEU A 96 29.48 -21.61 30.63
CA LEU A 96 28.89 -20.59 31.51
C LEU A 96 27.61 -21.07 32.22
N GLY A 97 27.06 -22.24 31.86
CA GLY A 97 25.85 -22.81 32.46
C GLY A 97 24.54 -22.10 32.04
N SER A 98 23.44 -22.43 32.72
CA SER A 98 22.10 -21.92 32.39
C SER A 98 21.82 -20.49 32.84
N TYR A 99 22.56 -19.99 33.84
CA TYR A 99 22.58 -18.55 34.19
C TYR A 99 23.48 -17.73 33.25
N GLY A 100 24.25 -18.43 32.40
CA GLY A 100 25.01 -17.82 31.32
C GLY A 100 24.13 -17.48 30.12
N PRO A 101 24.71 -16.81 29.11
CA PRO A 101 23.99 -16.37 27.93
C PRO A 101 23.49 -17.53 27.05
N GLY A 102 23.94 -18.78 27.24
CA GLY A 102 23.62 -19.91 26.34
C GLY A 102 22.12 -20.14 26.11
N MET A 103 21.29 -19.99 27.15
CA MET A 103 19.83 -20.11 27.02
C MET A 103 19.22 -18.99 26.15
N LEU A 104 19.76 -17.77 26.22
CA LEU A 104 19.36 -16.68 25.34
C LEU A 104 19.73 -16.98 23.89
N TYR A 105 20.86 -17.63 23.64
CA TYR A 105 21.26 -18.03 22.29
C TYR A 105 20.38 -19.15 21.71
N PHE A 106 19.89 -20.09 22.53
CA PHE A 106 18.87 -21.05 22.08
C PHE A 106 17.55 -20.36 21.70
N LEU A 107 17.12 -19.35 22.46
CA LEU A 107 15.95 -18.55 22.13
C LEU A 107 16.18 -17.73 20.83
N MET A 108 17.36 -17.15 20.68
CA MET A 108 17.75 -16.45 19.45
C MET A 108 17.77 -17.38 18.24
N GLY A 109 18.17 -18.65 18.41
CA GLY A 109 18.07 -19.68 17.37
C GLY A 109 16.62 -19.82 16.86
N THR A 110 15.65 -19.94 17.76
CA THR A 110 14.22 -20.00 17.39
C THR A 110 13.75 -18.71 16.71
N LEU A 111 14.17 -17.54 17.21
CA LEU A 111 13.83 -16.25 16.61
C LEU A 111 14.38 -16.13 15.18
N PHE A 112 15.66 -16.42 14.97
CA PHE A 112 16.25 -16.39 13.64
C PHE A 112 15.57 -17.39 12.71
N SER A 113 15.29 -18.61 13.17
CA SER A 113 14.56 -19.60 12.39
C SER A 113 13.19 -19.06 11.91
N ALA A 114 12.41 -18.48 12.83
CA ALA A 114 11.10 -17.90 12.52
C ALA A 114 11.17 -16.69 11.57
N LEU A 115 12.22 -15.87 11.66
CA LEU A 115 12.43 -14.70 10.81
C LEU A 115 12.90 -15.07 9.40
N ILE A 116 13.84 -16.01 9.26
CA ILE A 116 14.53 -16.24 7.98
C ILE A 116 13.93 -17.39 7.15
N PHE A 117 13.20 -18.33 7.76
CA PHE A 117 12.59 -19.49 7.07
C PHE A 117 11.07 -19.44 7.05
N ALA A 118 10.47 -19.69 5.88
CA ALA A 118 9.03 -19.73 5.73
C ALA A 118 8.39 -21.00 6.34
N GLY A 119 7.10 -20.91 6.68
CA GLY A 119 6.30 -22.07 7.10
C GLY A 119 6.65 -22.60 8.49
N ASN A 120 6.73 -23.93 8.59
CA ASN A 120 6.84 -24.65 9.86
C ASN A 120 8.27 -24.81 10.39
N GLU A 121 9.27 -24.21 9.72
CA GLU A 121 10.69 -24.36 10.08
C GLU A 121 11.01 -23.83 11.50
N ALA A 122 10.25 -22.84 11.98
CA ALA A 122 10.36 -22.37 13.36
C ALA A 122 10.04 -23.45 14.39
N TYR A 123 9.09 -24.37 14.09
CA TYR A 123 8.75 -25.47 14.99
C TYR A 123 9.86 -26.51 15.11
N TRP A 124 10.69 -26.69 14.07
CA TRP A 124 11.87 -27.53 14.17
C TRP A 124 12.88 -26.99 15.17
N SER A 125 13.02 -25.67 15.29
CA SER A 125 13.84 -25.04 16.34
C SER A 125 13.27 -25.25 17.74
N VAL A 126 11.94 -25.24 17.89
CA VAL A 126 11.30 -25.59 19.17
C VAL A 126 11.58 -27.04 19.52
N ALA A 127 11.37 -27.97 18.58
CA ALA A 127 11.64 -29.38 18.78
C ALA A 127 13.12 -29.63 19.15
N LEU A 128 14.05 -28.96 18.47
CA LEU A 128 15.47 -29.03 18.77
C LEU A 128 15.78 -28.51 20.19
N ASN A 129 15.22 -27.36 20.57
CA ASN A 129 15.38 -26.81 21.93
C ASN A 129 14.81 -27.77 22.98
N THR A 130 13.65 -28.39 22.72
CA THR A 130 13.04 -29.39 23.62
C THR A 130 13.92 -30.64 23.74
N LEU A 131 14.49 -31.14 22.64
CA LEU A 131 15.39 -32.29 22.65
C LEU A 131 16.69 -32.00 23.40
N ILE A 132 17.28 -30.81 23.20
CA ILE A 132 18.45 -30.36 23.94
C ILE A 132 18.11 -30.27 25.44
N CYS A 133 16.94 -29.72 25.78
CA CYS A 133 16.51 -29.63 27.17
C CYS A 133 16.33 -31.02 27.81
N ALA A 134 15.68 -31.94 27.11
CA ALA A 134 15.48 -33.31 27.57
C ALA A 134 16.81 -34.08 27.73
N PHE A 135 17.74 -33.89 26.79
CA PHE A 135 19.08 -34.47 26.88
C PHE A 135 19.80 -34.03 28.15
N PHE A 136 19.81 -32.74 28.46
CA PHE A 136 20.41 -32.23 29.69
C PHE A 136 19.66 -32.70 30.95
N SER A 137 18.33 -32.85 30.90
CA SER A 137 17.56 -33.44 32.01
C SER A 137 18.05 -34.84 32.34
N ILE A 138 18.28 -35.68 31.32
CA ILE A 138 18.78 -37.05 31.47
C ILE A 138 20.21 -37.03 32.03
N CYS A 139 21.08 -36.15 31.53
CA CYS A 139 22.44 -36.02 32.03
C CYS A 139 22.49 -35.61 33.51
N ILE A 140 21.62 -34.69 33.94
CA ILE A 140 21.51 -34.24 35.34
C ILE A 140 20.99 -35.39 36.21
N TYR A 141 19.96 -36.12 35.76
CA TYR A 141 19.36 -37.21 36.53
C TYR A 141 20.36 -38.35 36.80
N TYR A 142 21.04 -38.85 35.78
CA TYR A 142 21.98 -39.96 35.90
C TYR A 142 23.36 -39.57 36.43
N HIS A 143 23.61 -38.29 36.69
CA HIS A 143 24.95 -37.77 37.00
C HIS A 143 26.00 -38.23 35.96
N ALA A 144 25.55 -38.51 34.73
CA ALA A 144 26.31 -39.23 33.72
C ALA A 144 27.48 -38.42 33.14
N VAL A 145 27.55 -37.12 33.46
CA VAL A 145 28.62 -36.26 32.99
C VAL A 145 29.18 -35.47 34.16
N HIS A 146 30.50 -35.51 34.34
CA HIS A 146 31.29 -34.52 35.10
C HIS A 146 31.25 -33.14 34.39
N LEU A 147 30.11 -32.77 33.81
CA LEU A 147 29.83 -31.44 33.34
C LEU A 147 29.87 -30.55 34.60
N HIS A 148 30.49 -29.37 34.51
CA HIS A 148 30.37 -28.35 35.56
C HIS A 148 28.89 -28.00 35.90
N LEU A 149 27.92 -28.49 35.13
CA LEU A 149 26.49 -28.42 35.42
C LEU A 149 26.03 -29.33 36.57
N SER A 150 26.53 -30.57 36.73
CA SER A 150 25.99 -31.49 37.75
C SER A 150 26.27 -31.03 39.19
N MET A 151 27.27 -30.18 39.38
CA MET A 151 27.62 -29.60 40.68
C MET A 151 26.78 -28.36 41.07
N ARG A 152 25.94 -27.82 40.17
CA ARG A 152 25.20 -26.55 40.40
C ARG A 152 23.67 -26.65 40.32
N TYR A 153 23.09 -27.73 39.83
CA TYR A 153 21.64 -27.79 39.55
C TYR A 153 20.94 -28.98 40.20
N SER A 154 19.77 -28.71 40.79
CA SER A 154 18.75 -29.73 41.04
C SER A 154 17.93 -29.94 39.78
N LEU A 155 17.38 -31.16 39.60
CA LEU A 155 16.48 -31.47 38.49
C LEU A 155 15.30 -30.48 38.43
N ASP A 156 14.76 -30.07 39.58
CA ASP A 156 13.62 -29.17 39.68
C ASP A 156 13.91 -27.76 39.12
N THR A 157 15.08 -27.20 39.45
CA THR A 157 15.49 -25.88 38.92
C THR A 157 15.73 -25.93 37.41
N TRP A 158 16.28 -27.05 36.91
CA TRP A 158 16.47 -27.25 35.47
C TRP A 158 15.14 -27.35 34.71
N ILE A 159 14.18 -28.10 35.23
CA ILE A 159 12.84 -28.23 34.61
C ILE A 159 12.14 -26.86 34.58
N ALA A 160 12.26 -26.06 35.63
CA ALA A 160 11.66 -24.72 35.67
C ALA A 160 12.23 -23.79 34.57
N VAL A 161 13.56 -23.76 34.39
CA VAL A 161 14.19 -22.88 33.37
C VAL A 161 13.95 -23.40 31.95
N SER A 162 14.10 -24.70 31.73
CA SER A 162 13.93 -25.32 30.41
C SER A 162 12.49 -25.27 29.91
N SER A 163 11.50 -25.44 30.79
CA SER A 163 10.08 -25.29 30.43
C SER A 163 9.77 -23.87 29.96
N ASN A 164 10.32 -22.84 30.62
CA ASN A 164 10.17 -21.45 30.19
C ASN A 164 10.84 -21.19 28.82
N LEU A 165 12.04 -21.74 28.59
CA LEU A 165 12.71 -21.64 27.28
C LEU A 165 11.86 -22.26 26.16
N VAL A 166 11.31 -23.46 26.40
CA VAL A 166 10.46 -24.16 25.42
C VAL A 166 9.17 -23.37 25.19
N MET A 167 8.55 -22.86 26.25
CA MET A 167 7.35 -22.02 26.16
C MET A 167 7.62 -20.75 25.32
N LEU A 168 8.67 -20.00 25.63
CA LEU A 168 9.04 -18.79 24.87
C LEU A 168 9.41 -19.13 23.41
N SER A 169 10.10 -20.26 23.18
CA SER A 169 10.39 -20.74 21.84
C SER A 169 9.11 -21.02 21.05
N LEU A 170 8.12 -21.65 21.69
CA LEU A 170 6.82 -21.92 21.07
C LEU A 170 6.07 -20.62 20.77
N VAL A 171 6.07 -19.66 21.70
CA VAL A 171 5.45 -18.34 21.50
C VAL A 171 6.05 -17.65 20.27
N ILE A 172 7.38 -17.62 20.14
CA ILE A 172 8.06 -17.06 18.96
C ILE A 172 7.67 -17.82 17.69
N ALA A 173 7.72 -19.15 17.72
CA ALA A 173 7.41 -19.98 16.56
C ALA A 173 5.96 -19.85 16.07
N VAL A 174 5.02 -19.51 16.97
CA VAL A 174 3.61 -19.29 16.63
C VAL A 174 3.33 -17.83 16.23
N LEU A 175 3.80 -16.85 17.01
CA LEU A 175 3.45 -15.45 16.81
C LEU A 175 4.14 -14.83 15.59
N THR A 176 5.44 -15.12 15.38
CA THR A 176 6.20 -14.49 14.30
C THR A 176 5.65 -14.85 12.91
N PRO A 177 5.38 -16.13 12.56
CA PRO A 177 4.75 -16.46 11.29
C PRO A 177 3.34 -15.88 11.14
N ARG A 178 2.54 -15.84 12.22
CA ARG A 178 1.18 -15.25 12.19
C ARG A 178 1.21 -13.75 11.91
N LEU A 179 2.14 -13.01 12.50
CA LEU A 179 2.32 -11.58 12.23
C LEU A 179 2.67 -11.33 10.76
N PHE A 180 3.61 -12.12 10.23
CA PHE A 180 3.97 -12.05 8.81
C PHE A 180 2.78 -12.39 7.91
N GLN A 181 2.05 -13.47 8.19
CA GLN A 181 0.86 -13.84 7.42
C GLN A 181 -0.20 -12.73 7.44
N LYS A 182 -0.49 -12.14 8.61
CA LYS A 182 -1.47 -11.04 8.72
C LYS A 182 -1.04 -9.80 7.92
N MET A 183 0.25 -9.50 7.90
CA MET A 183 0.79 -8.41 7.10
C MET A 183 0.65 -8.69 5.59
N GLU A 184 0.87 -9.93 5.15
CA GLU A 184 0.65 -10.32 3.74
C GLU A 184 -0.84 -10.32 3.35
N GLU A 185 -1.73 -10.82 4.21
CA GLU A 185 -3.18 -10.75 3.98
C GLU A 185 -3.65 -9.30 3.81
N SER A 186 -3.18 -8.41 4.68
CA SER A 186 -3.46 -6.97 4.61
C SER A 186 -2.95 -6.36 3.30
N ASN A 187 -1.69 -6.61 2.94
CA ASN A 187 -1.10 -6.12 1.68
C ASN A 187 -1.85 -6.63 0.44
N LYS A 188 -2.20 -7.91 0.39
CA LYS A 188 -2.99 -8.49 -0.71
C LYS A 188 -4.38 -7.88 -0.80
N LEU A 189 -5.02 -7.60 0.34
CA LEU A 189 -6.30 -6.90 0.37
C LEU A 189 -6.17 -5.49 -0.20
N TYR A 190 -5.14 -4.73 0.19
CA TYR A 190 -4.87 -3.41 -0.36
C TYR A 190 -4.69 -3.44 -1.89
N GLU A 191 -3.86 -4.37 -2.41
CA GLU A 191 -3.68 -4.53 -3.85
C GLU A 191 -4.98 -4.89 -4.57
N LYS A 192 -5.80 -5.75 -3.94
CA LYS A 192 -7.10 -6.15 -4.50
C LYS A 192 -8.09 -4.98 -4.54
N ILE A 193 -8.16 -4.18 -3.48
CA ILE A 193 -9.01 -2.98 -3.44
C ILE A 193 -8.60 -2.01 -4.54
N ALA A 194 -7.30 -1.73 -4.67
CA ALA A 194 -6.79 -0.81 -5.68
C ALA A 194 -7.08 -1.28 -7.12
N ARG A 195 -7.06 -2.60 -7.36
CA ARG A 195 -7.47 -3.17 -8.66
C ARG A 195 -8.97 -3.06 -8.91
N ILE A 196 -9.80 -3.21 -7.88
CA ILE A 196 -11.27 -3.14 -8.02
C ILE A 196 -11.71 -1.71 -8.33
N THR A 197 -11.13 -0.71 -7.67
CA THR A 197 -11.47 0.70 -7.93
C THR A 197 -10.87 1.22 -9.22
N ASN A 198 -10.02 0.43 -9.90
CA ASN A 198 -9.20 0.84 -11.03
C ASN A 198 -8.33 2.08 -10.75
N ASP A 199 -8.12 2.45 -9.48
CA ASP A 199 -7.34 3.63 -9.13
C ASP A 199 -5.85 3.34 -9.28
N THR A 200 -5.14 4.33 -9.82
CA THR A 200 -3.68 4.31 -9.80
C THR A 200 -3.21 4.92 -8.48
N ILE A 201 -2.69 4.08 -7.58
CA ILE A 201 -2.07 4.54 -6.34
C ILE A 201 -0.62 4.85 -6.65
N TRP A 202 -0.17 6.01 -6.18
CA TRP A 202 1.22 6.42 -6.29
C TRP A 202 1.76 6.83 -4.93
N GLN A 203 3.07 6.62 -4.77
CA GLN A 203 3.82 7.03 -3.59
C GLN A 203 5.08 7.75 -4.07
N TRP A 204 5.36 8.90 -3.48
CA TRP A 204 6.58 9.65 -3.72
C TRP A 204 7.39 9.73 -2.42
N ASP A 205 8.63 9.25 -2.47
CA ASP A 205 9.63 9.50 -1.45
C ASP A 205 10.35 10.81 -1.80
N ILE A 206 10.06 11.85 -1.01
CA ILE A 206 10.45 13.23 -1.34
C ILE A 206 11.98 13.39 -1.25
N ALA A 207 12.61 12.75 -0.25
CA ALA A 207 14.05 12.84 -0.04
C ALA A 207 14.86 12.12 -1.12
N ALA A 208 14.34 11.00 -1.63
CA ALA A 208 15.00 10.21 -2.67
C ALA A 208 14.58 10.58 -4.11
N ASP A 209 13.65 11.52 -4.26
CA ASP A 209 12.88 11.76 -5.49
C ASP A 209 12.46 10.46 -6.19
N HIS A 210 11.89 9.55 -5.40
CA HIS A 210 11.54 8.21 -5.88
C HIS A 210 10.03 8.01 -5.89
N MET A 211 9.45 8.01 -7.08
CA MET A 211 8.04 7.71 -7.32
C MET A 211 7.82 6.23 -7.60
N ARG A 212 6.75 5.69 -7.03
CA ARG A 212 6.28 4.31 -7.23
C ARG A 212 4.80 4.32 -7.53
N TYR A 213 4.38 3.44 -8.42
CA TYR A 213 2.98 3.25 -8.80
C TYR A 213 2.55 1.82 -8.51
N ASN A 214 1.27 1.62 -8.18
CA ASN A 214 0.69 0.29 -8.12
C ASN A 214 0.43 -0.26 -9.54
N THR A 215 -0.05 -1.51 -9.63
CA THR A 215 -0.44 -2.12 -10.90
C THR A 215 -1.62 -1.43 -11.61
N GLY A 216 -2.31 -0.50 -10.93
CA GLY A 216 -3.42 0.27 -11.50
C GLY A 216 -3.00 1.17 -12.66
N ILE A 217 -1.74 1.62 -12.69
CA ILE A 217 -1.23 2.48 -13.77
C ILE A 217 -1.27 1.78 -15.14
N PHE A 218 -1.04 0.47 -15.17
CA PHE A 218 -1.16 -0.35 -16.38
C PHE A 218 -2.63 -0.44 -16.83
N GLY A 219 -3.54 -0.75 -15.90
CA GLY A 219 -4.96 -0.87 -16.22
C GLY A 219 -5.59 0.45 -16.67
N MET A 220 -5.20 1.57 -16.05
CA MET A 220 -5.77 2.87 -16.33
C MET A 220 -5.13 3.56 -17.55
N PHE A 221 -3.80 3.52 -17.68
CA PHE A 221 -3.05 4.31 -18.67
C PHE A 221 -2.21 3.47 -19.63
N GLY A 222 -2.14 2.14 -19.44
CA GLY A 222 -1.41 1.23 -20.33
C GLY A 222 0.09 1.14 -20.06
N TYR A 223 0.64 1.86 -19.07
CA TYR A 223 2.08 1.82 -18.78
C TYR A 223 2.49 0.53 -18.09
N LEU A 224 3.47 -0.17 -18.67
CA LEU A 224 4.17 -1.26 -18.00
C LEU A 224 5.09 -0.69 -16.89
N PRO A 225 5.37 -1.46 -15.81
CA PRO A 225 6.29 -1.00 -14.76
C PRO A 225 7.65 -0.53 -15.29
N SER A 226 8.17 -1.18 -16.35
CA SER A 226 9.42 -0.78 -17.02
C SER A 226 9.37 0.54 -17.79
N GLU A 227 8.17 1.00 -18.14
CA GLU A 227 7.93 2.27 -18.85
C GLU A 227 7.62 3.42 -17.89
N THR A 228 7.27 3.07 -16.64
CA THR A 228 7.11 4.04 -15.56
C THR A 228 8.46 4.53 -15.09
N GLY A 229 8.62 5.85 -15.09
CA GLY A 229 9.79 6.51 -14.52
C GLY A 229 9.61 6.63 -13.03
N SER A 230 10.74 6.67 -12.35
CA SER A 230 10.80 6.65 -10.90
C SER A 230 10.92 8.03 -10.27
N THR A 231 10.63 9.11 -11.00
CA THR A 231 10.86 10.50 -10.55
C THR A 231 9.61 11.36 -10.70
N GLN A 232 9.54 12.45 -9.95
CA GLN A 232 8.47 13.44 -10.09
C GLN A 232 8.43 14.03 -11.51
N GLN A 233 9.61 14.22 -12.13
CA GLN A 233 9.71 14.77 -13.48
C GLN A 233 8.98 13.90 -14.52
N TRP A 234 9.09 12.57 -14.42
CA TRP A 234 8.39 11.66 -15.34
C TRP A 234 6.86 11.87 -15.30
N TRP A 235 6.32 12.11 -14.11
CA TRP A 235 4.90 12.40 -13.93
C TRP A 235 4.52 13.74 -14.55
N MET A 236 5.30 14.80 -14.29
CA MET A 236 5.05 16.14 -14.82
C MET A 236 5.06 16.17 -16.36
N GLU A 237 5.96 15.43 -17.00
CA GLU A 237 6.05 15.30 -18.47
C GLU A 237 4.80 14.65 -19.10
N ARG A 238 4.01 13.91 -18.33
CA ARG A 238 2.78 13.24 -18.81
C ARG A 238 1.52 14.05 -18.57
N ILE A 239 1.62 15.15 -17.82
CA ILE A 239 0.53 16.12 -17.74
C ILE A 239 0.44 16.86 -19.08
N HIS A 240 -0.79 17.11 -19.53
CA HIS A 240 -1.06 17.86 -20.74
C HIS A 240 -0.40 19.25 -20.67
N PRO A 241 0.27 19.74 -21.74
CA PRO A 241 1.04 20.99 -21.70
C PRO A 241 0.28 22.20 -21.12
N GLU A 242 -0.99 22.34 -21.46
CA GLU A 242 -1.88 23.41 -20.95
C GLU A 242 -2.16 23.32 -19.44
N ASP A 243 -2.08 22.13 -18.85
CA ASP A 243 -2.40 21.92 -17.43
C ASP A 243 -1.13 22.01 -16.56
N ARG A 244 0.07 21.91 -17.14
CA ARG A 244 1.35 21.75 -16.40
C ARG A 244 1.63 22.88 -15.42
N GLU A 245 1.61 24.13 -15.90
CA GLU A 245 1.97 25.30 -15.08
C GLU A 245 1.01 25.45 -13.90
N ARG A 246 -0.29 25.25 -14.14
CA ARG A 246 -1.31 25.27 -13.08
C ARG A 246 -1.08 24.17 -12.04
N VAL A 247 -0.86 22.93 -12.49
CA VAL A 247 -0.65 21.80 -11.57
C VAL A 247 0.63 21.97 -10.77
N GLU A 248 1.72 22.46 -11.38
CA GLU A 248 2.98 22.75 -10.68
C GLU A 248 2.78 23.83 -9.60
N HIS A 249 2.00 24.87 -9.91
CA HIS A 249 1.66 25.89 -8.93
C HIS A 249 0.81 25.35 -7.77
N GLU A 250 -0.21 24.52 -8.05
CA GLU A 250 -1.03 23.87 -7.02
C GLU A 250 -0.20 22.94 -6.12
N PHE A 251 0.77 22.20 -6.68
CA PHE A 251 1.67 21.34 -5.91
C PHE A 251 2.67 22.14 -5.05
N SER A 252 3.20 23.26 -5.54
CA SER A 252 4.14 24.09 -4.78
C SER A 252 3.46 24.83 -3.62
N THR A 253 2.23 25.31 -3.83
CA THR A 253 1.43 25.99 -2.80
C THR A 253 0.87 25.02 -1.76
N PHE A 254 0.55 23.79 -2.17
CA PHE A 254 0.07 22.73 -1.29
C PHE A 254 0.99 22.51 -0.08
N PHE A 255 2.30 22.42 -0.30
CA PHE A 255 3.30 22.20 0.76
C PHE A 255 3.32 23.30 1.83
N LEU A 256 2.77 24.47 1.55
CA LEU A 256 2.78 25.61 2.44
C LEU A 256 1.51 25.73 3.29
N HIS A 257 0.41 25.08 2.89
CA HIS A 257 -0.92 25.44 3.41
C HIS A 257 -1.79 24.26 3.86
N THR A 258 -1.65 23.05 3.29
CA THR A 258 -2.55 21.93 3.63
C THR A 258 -1.84 20.58 3.60
N ASN A 259 -2.48 19.56 4.23
CA ASN A 259 -2.00 18.17 4.22
C ASN A 259 -2.78 17.29 3.23
N PHE A 260 -3.78 17.84 2.54
CA PHE A 260 -4.57 17.19 1.51
C PHE A 260 -4.60 18.00 0.22
N LEU A 261 -4.17 17.36 -0.88
CA LEU A 261 -4.19 17.89 -2.23
C LEU A 261 -5.33 17.23 -3.01
N GLN A 262 -6.11 18.04 -3.72
CA GLN A 262 -7.03 17.56 -4.74
C GLN A 262 -6.88 18.44 -5.99
N THR A 263 -6.54 17.84 -7.11
CA THR A 263 -6.35 18.54 -8.39
C THR A 263 -6.86 17.69 -9.54
N GLU A 264 -7.35 18.34 -10.60
CA GLU A 264 -7.80 17.69 -11.82
C GLU A 264 -6.97 18.15 -13.01
N TYR A 265 -6.56 17.22 -13.86
CA TYR A 265 -5.76 17.51 -15.05
C TYR A 265 -5.86 16.37 -16.06
N ARG A 266 -5.35 16.61 -17.27
CA ARG A 266 -5.24 15.58 -18.30
C ARG A 266 -3.90 14.87 -18.17
N PHE A 267 -3.93 13.55 -18.09
CA PHE A 267 -2.73 12.69 -18.02
C PHE A 267 -2.61 11.82 -19.28
N ARG A 268 -1.38 11.75 -19.83
CA ARG A 268 -1.07 11.05 -21.07
C ARG A 268 -0.96 9.55 -20.84
N CYS A 269 -1.68 8.76 -21.63
CA CYS A 269 -1.61 7.31 -21.70
C CYS A 269 -0.41 6.83 -22.53
N ALA A 270 -0.07 5.55 -22.42
CA ALA A 270 1.04 4.94 -23.17
C ALA A 270 0.82 4.98 -24.70
N ASP A 271 -0.43 5.00 -25.15
CA ASP A 271 -0.81 5.14 -26.57
C ASP A 271 -0.78 6.60 -27.07
N GLY A 272 -0.44 7.56 -26.20
CA GLY A 272 -0.38 8.98 -26.51
C GLY A 272 -1.70 9.75 -26.34
N THR A 273 -2.82 9.07 -26.05
CA THR A 273 -4.09 9.73 -25.75
C THR A 273 -4.08 10.38 -24.36
N TYR A 274 -5.03 11.26 -24.09
CA TYR A 274 -5.16 11.92 -22.78
C TYR A 274 -6.46 11.51 -22.09
N LYS A 275 -6.36 11.26 -20.79
CA LYS A 275 -7.50 11.02 -19.90
C LYS A 275 -7.63 12.13 -18.88
N TYR A 276 -8.86 12.50 -18.54
CA TYR A 276 -9.12 13.38 -17.40
C TYR A 276 -8.97 12.58 -16.12
N VAL A 277 -8.14 13.08 -15.21
CA VAL A 277 -7.87 12.43 -13.94
C VAL A 277 -8.10 13.39 -12.79
N THR A 278 -8.64 12.86 -11.70
CA THR A 278 -8.65 13.53 -10.40
C THR A 278 -7.55 12.90 -9.55
N ASN A 279 -6.59 13.72 -9.15
CA ASN A 279 -5.51 13.34 -8.26
C ASN A 279 -5.85 13.78 -6.84
N ARG A 280 -5.82 12.84 -5.89
CA ARG A 280 -6.01 13.10 -4.46
C ARG A 280 -4.82 12.57 -3.69
N ALA A 281 -4.21 13.39 -2.84
CA ALA A 281 -2.99 13.00 -2.16
C ALA A 281 -2.87 13.61 -0.77
N THR A 282 -2.09 12.94 0.07
CA THR A 282 -1.78 13.40 1.43
C THR A 282 -0.30 13.21 1.73
N VAL A 283 0.22 14.08 2.60
CA VAL A 283 1.61 14.05 3.05
C VAL A 283 1.73 13.26 4.34
N MET A 284 2.75 12.42 4.38
CA MET A 284 3.20 11.68 5.56
C MET A 284 4.47 12.32 6.10
N TYR A 285 4.36 12.82 7.33
CA TYR A 285 5.46 13.43 8.07
C TYR A 285 6.29 12.37 8.80
N ASP A 286 7.52 12.74 9.17
CA ASP A 286 8.36 11.94 10.05
C ASP A 286 7.70 11.71 11.43
N LYS A 287 8.29 10.81 12.24
CA LYS A 287 7.78 10.48 13.58
C LYS A 287 7.77 11.65 14.57
N THR A 288 8.51 12.72 14.27
CA THR A 288 8.58 13.97 15.05
C THR A 288 7.67 15.07 14.52
N GLY A 289 6.97 14.84 13.39
CA GLY A 289 6.06 15.78 12.74
C GLY A 289 6.76 16.92 11.97
N GLY A 290 8.09 16.92 11.89
CA GLY A 290 8.87 18.08 11.45
C GLY A 290 9.19 18.10 9.96
N GLN A 291 9.46 16.94 9.35
CA GLN A 291 9.82 16.84 7.94
C GLN A 291 8.87 15.95 7.15
N MET A 292 8.52 16.39 5.94
CA MET A 292 7.75 15.61 4.99
C MET A 292 8.61 14.49 4.43
N GLN A 293 8.27 13.23 4.71
CA GLN A 293 9.03 12.10 4.19
C GLN A 293 8.45 11.57 2.89
N LYS A 294 7.12 11.44 2.85
CA LYS A 294 6.43 10.75 1.77
C LYS A 294 5.14 11.43 1.43
N MET A 295 4.73 11.31 0.18
CA MET A 295 3.40 11.67 -0.28
C MET A 295 2.76 10.42 -0.89
N VAL A 296 1.50 10.16 -0.55
CA VAL A 296 0.72 9.06 -1.12
C VAL A 296 -0.53 9.64 -1.72
N GLY A 297 -0.89 9.18 -2.92
CA GLY A 297 -2.09 9.63 -3.59
C GLY A 297 -2.68 8.61 -4.54
N THR A 298 -3.81 8.99 -5.12
CA THR A 298 -4.58 8.21 -6.07
C THR A 298 -4.92 9.06 -7.28
N LEU A 299 -4.73 8.50 -8.48
CA LEU A 299 -5.31 9.02 -9.71
C LEU A 299 -6.55 8.20 -10.05
N GLN A 300 -7.66 8.91 -10.28
CA GLN A 300 -8.93 8.34 -10.69
C GLN A 300 -9.30 8.86 -12.09
N ASP A 301 -9.65 7.98 -13.02
CA ASP A 301 -10.12 8.35 -14.36
C ASP A 301 -11.56 8.89 -14.28
N THR A 302 -11.72 10.19 -14.53
CA THR A 302 -13.01 10.88 -14.51
C THR A 302 -13.54 11.18 -15.91
N SER A 303 -12.89 10.68 -16.97
CA SER A 303 -13.26 10.94 -18.37
C SER A 303 -14.68 10.52 -18.68
N LYS A 304 -15.11 9.34 -18.23
CA LYS A 304 -16.48 8.85 -18.45
C LYS A 304 -17.52 9.73 -17.79
N VAL A 305 -17.30 10.08 -16.53
CA VAL A 305 -18.22 10.95 -15.76
C VAL A 305 -18.35 12.30 -16.46
N ARG A 306 -17.23 12.87 -16.88
CA ARG A 306 -17.21 14.16 -17.60
C ARG A 306 -17.90 14.10 -18.96
N ASN A 307 -17.69 13.03 -19.72
CA ASN A 307 -18.38 12.83 -21.00
C ASN A 307 -19.90 12.71 -20.82
N TYR A 308 -20.37 12.02 -19.77
CA TYR A 308 -21.79 11.96 -19.46
C TYR A 308 -22.36 13.32 -19.06
N ILE A 309 -21.64 14.07 -18.21
CA ILE A 309 -22.06 15.43 -17.82
C ILE A 309 -22.17 16.32 -19.06
N ASN A 310 -21.14 16.34 -19.91
CA ASN A 310 -21.16 17.15 -21.14
C ASN A 310 -22.28 16.74 -22.09
N ALA A 311 -22.56 15.44 -22.23
CA ALA A 311 -23.66 14.95 -23.08
C ALA A 311 -25.02 15.39 -22.54
N ILE A 312 -25.22 15.32 -21.21
CA ILE A 312 -26.44 15.79 -20.54
C ILE A 312 -26.60 17.30 -20.74
N GLU A 313 -25.52 18.08 -20.56
CA GLU A 313 -25.56 19.52 -20.76
C GLU A 313 -25.91 19.89 -22.21
N GLN A 314 -25.31 19.20 -23.19
CA GLN A 314 -25.62 19.42 -24.60
C GLN A 314 -27.07 19.06 -24.94
N GLN A 315 -27.57 17.95 -24.39
CA GLN A 315 -28.97 17.55 -24.58
C GLN A 315 -29.93 18.56 -23.95
N ASN A 316 -29.63 19.05 -22.75
CA ASN A 316 -30.44 20.08 -22.09
C ASN A 316 -30.45 21.38 -22.89
N ASN A 317 -29.32 21.81 -23.44
CA ASN A 317 -29.25 23.01 -24.28
C ASN A 317 -30.09 22.84 -25.56
N ARG A 318 -30.01 21.68 -26.23
CA ARG A 318 -30.86 21.39 -27.41
C ARG A 318 -32.35 21.38 -27.07
N LEU A 319 -32.73 20.78 -25.94
CA LEU A 319 -34.13 20.78 -25.50
C LEU A 319 -34.64 22.20 -25.21
N ARG A 320 -33.80 23.07 -24.63
CA ARG A 320 -34.13 24.49 -24.42
C ARG A 320 -34.31 25.23 -25.75
N GLU A 321 -33.41 25.04 -26.71
CA GLU A 321 -33.53 25.66 -28.04
C GLU A 321 -34.82 25.25 -28.75
N ILE A 322 -35.18 23.96 -28.72
CA ILE A 322 -36.42 23.46 -29.32
C ILE A 322 -37.65 24.06 -28.62
N ALA A 323 -37.67 24.05 -27.28
CA ALA A 323 -38.79 24.58 -26.51
C ALA A 323 -38.99 26.09 -26.75
N TRP A 324 -37.89 26.84 -26.85
CA TRP A 324 -37.91 28.27 -27.16
C TRP A 324 -38.41 28.53 -28.59
N MET A 325 -37.92 27.80 -29.58
CA MET A 325 -38.34 27.93 -30.99
C MET A 325 -39.82 27.59 -31.16
N GLN A 326 -40.29 26.48 -30.60
CA GLN A 326 -41.71 26.11 -30.67
C GLN A 326 -42.62 27.15 -30.00
N SER A 327 -42.19 27.70 -28.86
CA SER A 327 -42.92 28.77 -28.18
C SER A 327 -42.97 30.05 -29.01
N HIS A 328 -41.86 30.41 -29.66
CA HIS A 328 -41.78 31.56 -30.56
C HIS A 328 -42.70 31.40 -31.78
N ASP A 329 -42.63 30.26 -32.45
CA ASP A 329 -43.39 29.98 -33.68
C ASP A 329 -44.89 29.87 -33.40
N ALA A 330 -45.30 29.34 -32.25
CA ALA A 330 -46.71 29.24 -31.86
C ALA A 330 -47.29 30.59 -31.43
N ARG A 331 -46.47 31.53 -30.96
CA ARG A 331 -46.94 32.84 -30.43
C ARG A 331 -47.60 33.69 -31.50
N GLY A 332 -47.06 33.73 -32.72
CA GLY A 332 -47.60 34.54 -33.82
C GLY A 332 -49.04 34.14 -34.21
N PRO A 333 -49.29 32.86 -34.54
CA PRO A 333 -50.63 32.37 -34.86
C PRO A 333 -51.62 32.53 -33.70
N VAL A 334 -51.21 32.24 -32.45
CA VAL A 334 -52.08 32.40 -31.28
C VAL A 334 -52.46 33.87 -31.08
N ALA A 335 -51.49 34.79 -31.16
CA ALA A 335 -51.76 36.23 -31.09
C ALA A 335 -52.70 36.70 -32.22
N THR A 336 -52.56 36.12 -33.42
CA THR A 336 -53.45 36.42 -34.56
C THR A 336 -54.88 35.95 -34.29
N ILE A 337 -55.06 34.71 -33.79
CA ILE A 337 -56.39 34.17 -33.44
C ILE A 337 -57.04 35.02 -32.36
N LEU A 338 -56.30 35.36 -31.30
CA LEU A 338 -56.79 36.22 -30.22
C LEU A 338 -57.17 37.61 -30.74
N GLY A 339 -56.33 38.23 -31.56
CA GLY A 339 -56.60 39.53 -32.18
C GLY A 339 -57.83 39.53 -33.09
N LEU A 340 -57.96 38.54 -33.97
CA LEU A 340 -59.13 38.37 -34.83
C LEU A 340 -60.39 38.11 -34.02
N SER A 341 -60.29 37.32 -32.95
CA SER A 341 -61.44 37.05 -32.08
C SER A 341 -61.93 38.28 -31.33
N ALA A 342 -61.03 39.18 -30.93
CA ALA A 342 -61.40 40.44 -30.29
C ALA A 342 -62.15 41.39 -31.24
N LEU A 343 -62.02 41.21 -32.57
CA LEU A 343 -62.77 41.96 -33.58
C LEU A 343 -64.15 41.35 -33.88
N LEU A 344 -64.40 40.11 -33.48
CA LEU A 344 -65.70 39.47 -33.67
C LEU A 344 -66.70 40.01 -32.64
N ASP A 345 -67.76 40.66 -33.15
CA ASP A 345 -68.87 41.14 -32.34
C ASP A 345 -69.86 39.98 -32.08
N ALA A 346 -69.78 39.39 -30.88
CA ALA A 346 -70.61 38.26 -30.47
C ALA A 346 -72.13 38.56 -30.50
N SER A 347 -72.53 39.83 -30.57
CA SER A 347 -73.95 40.23 -30.68
C SER A 347 -74.50 40.14 -32.11
N LYS A 348 -73.63 40.02 -33.12
CA LYS A 348 -73.99 39.98 -34.55
C LYS A 348 -73.95 38.59 -35.18
N ILE A 349 -73.62 37.55 -34.40
CA ILE A 349 -73.57 36.16 -34.87
C ILE A 349 -75.00 35.58 -34.78
N PRO A 350 -75.68 35.27 -35.90
CA PRO A 350 -77.12 34.93 -35.90
C PRO A 350 -77.43 33.52 -35.41
N ASP A 351 -76.45 32.62 -35.43
CA ASP A 351 -76.60 31.19 -35.14
C ASP A 351 -75.90 30.84 -33.81
N ALA A 352 -76.61 30.11 -32.94
CA ALA A 352 -76.13 29.72 -31.63
C ALA A 352 -74.97 28.71 -31.72
N GLU A 353 -74.99 27.83 -32.72
CA GLU A 353 -73.95 26.81 -32.93
C GLU A 353 -72.61 27.47 -33.34
N THR A 354 -72.66 28.43 -34.26
CA THR A 354 -71.50 29.22 -34.70
C THR A 354 -70.91 30.06 -33.56
N LYS A 355 -71.75 30.60 -32.67
CA LYS A 355 -71.31 31.35 -31.50
C LYS A 355 -70.55 30.45 -30.52
N GLU A 356 -71.06 29.26 -30.22
CA GLU A 356 -70.41 28.28 -29.33
C GLU A 356 -69.05 27.82 -29.91
N VAL A 357 -68.97 27.58 -31.22
CA VAL A 357 -67.70 27.24 -31.90
C VAL A 357 -66.66 28.35 -31.76
N ILE A 358 -67.05 29.61 -31.97
CA ILE A 358 -66.13 30.76 -31.84
C ILE A 358 -65.66 30.92 -30.39
N GLU A 359 -66.56 30.85 -29.41
CA GLU A 359 -66.20 30.92 -27.99
C GLU A 359 -65.23 29.78 -27.59
N GLY A 360 -65.46 28.56 -28.10
CA GLY A 360 -64.56 27.41 -27.91
C GLY A 360 -63.18 27.60 -28.55
N MET A 361 -63.11 28.20 -29.75
CA MET A 361 -61.84 28.55 -30.41
C MET A 361 -61.04 29.59 -29.62
N VAL A 362 -61.71 30.61 -29.09
CA VAL A 362 -61.08 31.67 -28.27
C VAL A 362 -60.56 31.11 -26.96
N ALA A 363 -61.37 30.31 -26.25
CA ALA A 363 -60.94 29.63 -25.03
C ALA A 363 -59.72 28.73 -25.29
N SER A 364 -59.69 28.02 -26.42
CA SER A 364 -58.56 27.18 -26.83
C SER A 364 -57.31 28.01 -27.14
N ALA A 365 -57.45 29.16 -27.80
CA ALA A 365 -56.34 30.06 -28.10
C ALA A 365 -55.73 30.68 -26.83
N HIS A 366 -56.56 31.11 -25.87
CA HIS A 366 -56.07 31.57 -24.56
C HIS A 366 -55.35 30.47 -23.78
N LYS A 367 -55.85 29.23 -23.84
CA LYS A 367 -55.20 28.09 -23.19
C LYS A 367 -53.84 27.77 -23.82
N LEU A 368 -53.72 27.88 -25.15
CA LEU A 368 -52.44 27.76 -25.85
C LEU A 368 -51.46 28.87 -25.48
N ASP A 369 -51.93 30.12 -25.37
CA ASP A 369 -51.10 31.26 -24.92
C ASP A 369 -50.53 31.03 -23.51
N GLU A 370 -51.36 30.53 -22.58
CA GLU A 370 -50.91 30.20 -21.23
C GLU A 370 -49.83 29.09 -21.23
N VAL A 371 -49.99 28.06 -22.07
CA VAL A 371 -48.99 26.99 -22.23
C VAL A 371 -47.69 27.55 -22.78
N ILE A 372 -47.73 28.40 -23.81
CA ILE A 372 -46.55 29.05 -24.40
C ILE A 372 -45.82 29.90 -23.33
N ARG A 373 -46.56 30.65 -22.52
CA ARG A 373 -45.97 31.46 -21.45
C ARG A 373 -45.27 30.56 -20.41
N ARG A 374 -45.93 29.48 -19.98
CA ARG A 374 -45.38 28.52 -19.02
C ARG A 374 -44.10 27.84 -19.53
N ILE A 375 -44.04 27.49 -20.82
CA ILE A 375 -42.82 26.93 -21.43
C ILE A 375 -41.68 27.94 -21.37
N ASN A 376 -41.93 29.19 -21.74
CA ASN A 376 -40.92 30.26 -21.67
C ASN A 376 -40.40 30.48 -20.23
N ASP A 377 -41.30 30.51 -19.25
CA ASP A 377 -40.95 30.67 -17.84
C ASP A 377 -40.07 29.51 -17.33
N MET A 378 -40.38 28.26 -17.69
CA MET A 378 -39.57 27.09 -17.34
C MET A 378 -38.20 27.08 -18.04
N THR A 379 -38.12 27.58 -19.28
CA THR A 379 -36.84 27.68 -19.99
C THR A 379 -35.96 28.82 -19.50
N GLY A 380 -36.55 29.91 -18.98
CA GLY A 380 -35.82 31.08 -18.46
C GLY A 380 -35.41 30.98 -16.97
N SER A 381 -36.22 30.34 -16.13
CA SER A 381 -36.02 30.30 -14.66
C SER A 381 -34.84 29.48 -14.13
N ILE A 382 -34.11 28.73 -14.98
CA ILE A 382 -32.94 27.93 -14.54
C ILE A 382 -31.64 28.76 -14.57
N GLU A 383 -31.64 29.97 -15.15
CA GLU A 383 -30.47 30.86 -15.12
C GLU A 383 -30.12 31.34 -13.69
N GLU A 384 -31.09 31.40 -12.76
CA GLU A 384 -30.87 31.86 -11.38
C GLU A 384 -30.14 30.85 -10.47
N VAL A 385 -29.92 29.60 -10.89
CA VAL A 385 -29.16 28.61 -10.09
C VAL A 385 -27.66 28.61 -10.44
N ARG A 386 -27.23 29.46 -11.39
CA ARG A 386 -25.83 29.54 -11.87
C ARG A 386 -25.08 30.82 -11.45
N ALA A 387 -25.64 31.64 -10.58
CA ALA A 387 -24.93 32.74 -9.91
C ALA A 387 -24.78 32.42 -8.41
#